data_AF-A0A1J5V6M9-F1
#
_entry.id   AF-A0A1J5V6M9-F1
#
_cell.length_a   1.000
_cell.length_b   1.000
_cell.length_c   1.000
_cell.angle_alpha   90.00
_cell.angle_beta   90.00
_cell.angle_gamma   90.00
#
_symmetry.space_group_name_H-M   'P 1'
#
loop_
_entity.id
_entity.type
_entity.pdbx_description
1 polymer ?
#
loop_
_entity_poly.entity_id
_entity_poly.type
_entity_poly.pdbx_seq_one_letter_code
_entity_poly.pdbx_strand_id
1 'polypeptide(L)'
;MRSLVIQPVSTEGGTPGQIVAGRGPKDTATDFWLPAGVHQIMLDFDEERWMSLYAGSRVLFGMNGPHKGRIVRVIMDTAGTVRPFVSTEDPSKPTLLGVTIFQIPAS
;
A
#
# COMPACT_ATOMS: atom_id res chain seq x y z
N MET A 1 13.19 -3.34 -8.05
CA MET A 1 12.45 -3.72 -6.82
C MET A 1 12.57 -2.58 -5.83
N ARG A 2 11.51 -2.29 -5.09
CA ARG A 2 11.48 -1.23 -4.08
C ARG A 2 10.62 -1.65 -2.89
N SER A 3 10.99 -1.27 -1.68
CA SER A 3 10.21 -1.55 -0.48
C SER A 3 9.84 -0.27 0.28
N LEU A 4 8.66 -0.28 0.90
CA LEU A 4 8.09 0.78 1.73
C LEU A 4 7.66 0.18 3.06
N VAL A 5 7.64 1.03 4.09
CA VAL A 5 7.03 0.71 5.38
C VAL A 5 5.92 1.71 5.65
N ILE A 6 4.73 1.18 5.89
CA ILE A 6 3.51 1.95 6.15
C ILE A 6 3.13 1.75 7.60
N GLN A 7 2.93 2.86 8.31
CA GLN A 7 2.36 2.91 9.64
C GLN A 7 0.86 3.18 9.53
N PRO A 8 -0.01 2.24 9.95
CA PRO A 8 -1.40 2.52 10.23
C PRO A 8 -1.52 3.58 11.33
N VAL A 9 -2.45 4.53 11.18
CA VAL A 9 -2.67 5.62 12.15
C VAL A 9 -4.09 5.64 12.72
N SER A 10 -4.91 4.67 12.34
CA SER A 10 -6.32 4.57 12.73
C SER A 10 -6.74 3.12 12.89
N THR A 11 -7.78 2.91 13.70
CA THR A 11 -8.52 1.65 13.76
C THR A 11 -9.52 1.51 12.59
N GLU A 12 -9.80 2.60 11.90
CA GLU A 12 -10.70 2.64 10.74
C GLU A 12 -9.97 2.34 9.44
N GLY A 13 -10.61 1.58 8.55
CA GLY A 13 -10.10 1.28 7.20
C GLY A 13 -10.19 2.45 6.21
N GLY A 14 -10.77 3.59 6.61
CA GLY A 14 -10.95 4.78 5.77
C GLY A 14 -9.80 5.79 5.86
N THR A 15 -8.86 5.59 6.79
CA THR A 15 -7.74 6.53 6.99
C THR A 15 -6.49 6.03 6.27
N PRO A 16 -5.81 6.89 5.46
CA PRO A 16 -4.57 6.49 4.81
C PRO A 16 -3.47 6.19 5.83
N GLY A 17 -2.66 5.16 5.55
CA GLY A 17 -1.44 4.91 6.31
C GLY A 17 -0.36 5.94 5.99
N GLN A 18 0.62 6.09 6.89
CA GLN A 18 1.77 6.96 6.69
C GLN A 18 3.00 6.18 6.25
N ILE A 19 3.73 6.67 5.24
CA ILE A 19 4.97 6.07 4.78
C ILE A 19 6.13 6.57 5.66
N VAL A 20 6.58 5.70 6.55
CA VAL A 20 7.62 6.00 7.54
C VAL A 20 9.03 5.62 7.07
N ALA A 21 9.15 4.74 6.08
CA ALA A 21 10.43 4.38 5.47
C ALA A 21 10.30 3.99 3.98
N GLY A 22 11.42 4.08 3.25
CA GLY A 22 11.52 3.63 1.85
C GLY A 22 10.96 4.62 0.81
N ARG A 23 10.57 5.83 1.22
CA ARG A 23 10.05 6.88 0.32
C ARG A 23 10.99 7.17 -0.85
N GLY A 24 10.38 7.42 -2.00
CA GLY A 24 11.03 7.71 -3.27
C GLY A 24 10.83 9.19 -3.64
N PRO A 25 11.48 9.68 -4.69
CA PRO A 25 11.49 11.11 -5.02
C PRO A 25 10.11 11.72 -5.32
N LYS A 26 9.13 10.89 -5.74
CA LYS A 26 7.78 11.32 -6.13
C LYS A 26 6.69 10.93 -5.12
N ASP A 27 7.09 10.36 -3.99
CA ASP A 27 6.17 9.93 -2.96
C ASP A 27 5.81 11.10 -2.03
N THR A 28 4.65 11.00 -1.41
CA THR A 28 4.23 11.89 -0.32
C THR A 28 4.34 11.17 1.02
N ALA A 29 3.88 11.80 2.10
CA ALA A 29 3.80 11.14 3.40
C ALA A 29 2.79 9.98 3.43
N THR A 30 1.83 9.93 2.51
CA THR A 30 0.76 8.90 2.50
C THR A 30 0.69 8.13 1.20
N ASP A 31 1.28 8.63 0.11
CA ASP A 31 1.08 8.05 -1.22
C ASP A 31 2.43 7.70 -1.84
N PHE A 32 2.52 6.53 -2.48
CA PHE A 32 3.71 6.12 -3.22
C PHE A 32 3.47 6.16 -4.73
N TRP A 33 4.48 6.55 -5.49
CA TRP A 33 4.36 6.67 -6.94
C TRP A 33 4.66 5.36 -7.66
N LEU A 34 3.85 5.02 -8.66
CA LEU A 34 4.07 3.94 -9.61
C LEU A 34 4.07 4.46 -11.05
N PRO A 35 4.95 3.95 -11.93
CA PRO A 35 4.85 4.21 -13.36
C PRO A 35 3.64 3.48 -13.97
N ALA A 36 3.29 3.83 -15.20
CA ALA A 36 2.36 3.03 -16.01
C ALA A 36 2.93 1.61 -16.21
N GLY A 37 2.04 0.62 -16.34
CA GLY A 37 2.40 -0.78 -16.54
C GLY A 37 1.87 -1.72 -15.46
N VAL A 38 2.47 -2.90 -15.38
CA VAL A 38 2.05 -3.98 -14.48
C VAL A 38 3.04 -4.10 -13.32
N HIS A 39 2.49 -4.10 -12.12
CA HIS A 39 3.24 -4.21 -10.88
C HIS A 39 2.74 -5.40 -10.08
N GLN A 40 3.66 -6.15 -9.49
CA GLN A 40 3.34 -7.09 -8.44
C GLN A 40 3.72 -6.46 -7.11
N ILE A 41 2.77 -6.36 -6.21
CA ILE A 41 2.94 -5.76 -4.89
C ILE A 41 2.72 -6.84 -3.84
N MET A 42 3.71 -7.05 -2.99
CA MET A 42 3.59 -7.88 -1.79
C MET A 42 3.27 -6.96 -0.62
N LEU A 43 2.23 -7.31 0.12
CA LEU A 43 1.78 -6.66 1.35
C LEU A 43 2.04 -7.65 2.48
N ASP A 44 2.92 -7.29 3.41
CA ASP A 44 3.34 -8.14 4.52
C ASP A 44 2.98 -7.45 5.84
N PHE A 45 2.07 -8.04 6.61
CA PHE A 45 1.55 -7.44 7.83
C PHE A 45 1.42 -8.47 8.96
N ASP A 46 2.05 -8.24 10.11
CA ASP A 46 2.01 -9.22 11.21
C ASP A 46 0.65 -9.26 11.98
N GLU A 47 -0.38 -8.59 11.44
CA GLU A 47 -1.73 -8.56 11.96
C GLU A 47 -2.77 -8.92 10.89
N GLU A 48 -3.86 -9.57 11.29
CA GLU A 48 -5.03 -9.72 10.41
C GLU A 48 -5.81 -8.40 10.37
N ARG A 49 -5.63 -7.63 9.28
CA ARG A 49 -6.28 -6.32 9.11
C ARG A 49 -6.81 -6.09 7.71
N TRP A 50 -7.73 -5.13 7.62
CA TRP A 50 -8.23 -4.62 6.35
C TRP A 50 -7.17 -3.76 5.69
N MET A 51 -6.91 -4.02 4.41
CA MET A 51 -6.01 -3.23 3.60
C MET A 51 -6.62 -2.99 2.22
N SER A 52 -6.32 -1.83 1.65
CA SER A 52 -6.67 -1.53 0.28
C SER A 52 -5.68 -0.55 -0.33
N LEU A 53 -5.59 -0.56 -1.66
CA LEU A 53 -4.77 0.34 -2.45
C LEU A 53 -5.66 1.06 -3.46
N TYR A 54 -5.51 2.37 -3.56
CA TYR A 54 -6.29 3.22 -4.45
C TYR A 54 -5.38 4.07 -5.34
N ALA A 55 -5.79 4.31 -6.58
CA ALA A 55 -5.26 5.37 -7.43
C ALA A 55 -6.39 6.35 -7.76
N GLY A 56 -6.36 7.54 -7.15
CA GLY A 56 -7.52 8.43 -7.15
C GLY A 56 -8.73 7.75 -6.50
N SER A 57 -9.86 7.68 -7.20
CA SER A 57 -11.07 6.96 -6.76
C SER A 57 -11.10 5.48 -7.14
N ARG A 58 -10.15 5.01 -7.95
CA ARG A 58 -10.11 3.62 -8.42
C ARG A 58 -9.49 2.72 -7.36
N VAL A 59 -10.22 1.66 -7.00
CA VAL A 59 -9.69 0.55 -6.19
C VAL A 59 -8.73 -0.27 -7.04
N LEU A 60 -7.45 -0.27 -6.70
CA LEU A 60 -6.45 -1.16 -7.30
C LEU A 60 -6.47 -2.52 -6.61
N PHE A 61 -6.74 -2.51 -5.32
CA PHE A 61 -6.87 -3.68 -4.48
C PHE A 61 -7.75 -3.35 -3.28
N GLY A 62 -8.67 -4.25 -2.94
CA GLY A 62 -9.45 -4.21 -1.71
C GLY A 62 -9.72 -5.64 -1.26
N MET A 63 -9.65 -5.88 0.04
CA MET A 63 -9.82 -7.21 0.63
C MET A 63 -11.27 -7.47 1.01
N ASN A 64 -11.69 -8.73 0.90
CA ASN A 64 -12.92 -9.22 1.54
C ASN A 64 -12.54 -9.85 2.87
N GLY A 65 -12.31 -9.04 3.90
CA GLY A 65 -11.91 -9.47 5.23
C GLY A 65 -10.46 -9.13 5.57
N PRO A 66 -10.07 -9.31 6.85
CA PRO A 66 -8.71 -9.06 7.31
C PRO A 66 -7.74 -10.19 6.90
N HIS A 67 -6.49 -9.86 6.56
CA HIS A 67 -5.44 -10.87 6.35
C HIS A 67 -4.06 -10.34 6.79
N LYS A 68 -3.14 -11.26 7.11
CA LYS A 68 -1.72 -10.98 7.44
C LYS A 68 -0.84 -10.64 6.25
N GLY A 69 -1.28 -10.90 5.03
CA GLY A 69 -0.46 -10.59 3.88
C GLY A 69 -1.11 -11.00 2.59
N ARG A 70 -0.64 -10.40 1.49
CA ARG A 70 -1.15 -10.68 0.17
C ARG A 70 -0.18 -10.26 -0.92
N ILE A 71 -0.13 -11.05 -1.98
CA ILE A 71 0.44 -10.64 -3.24
C ILE A 71 -0.69 -10.16 -4.15
N VAL A 72 -0.56 -8.95 -4.68
CA VAL A 72 -1.57 -8.32 -5.54
C VAL A 72 -0.92 -7.86 -6.84
N ARG A 73 -1.65 -8.03 -7.95
CA ARG A 73 -1.25 -7.48 -9.25
C ARG A 73 -1.97 -6.16 -9.46
N VAL A 74 -1.20 -5.08 -9.64
CA VAL A 74 -1.70 -3.72 -9.89
C VAL A 74 -1.34 -3.33 -11.32
N ILE A 75 -2.33 -2.84 -12.07
CA ILE A 75 -2.15 -2.35 -13.43
C ILE A 75 -2.42 -0.85 -13.44
N MET A 76 -1.42 -0.06 -13.82
CA MET A 76 -1.50 1.39 -13.92
C MET A 76 -1.56 1.78 -15.40
N ASP A 77 -2.69 2.33 -15.85
CA ASP A 77 -2.83 2.79 -17.25
C ASP A 77 -1.99 4.04 -17.50
N THR A 78 -1.86 4.90 -16.49
CA THR A 78 -0.99 6.06 -16.46
C THR A 78 -0.13 6.03 -15.21
N ALA A 79 1.04 6.66 -15.25
CA ALA A 79 1.84 6.85 -14.05
C ALA A 79 1.09 7.73 -13.04
N GLY A 80 1.21 7.42 -11.75
CA GLY A 80 0.45 8.11 -10.71
C GLY A 80 0.79 7.66 -9.30
N THR A 81 0.12 8.27 -8.33
CA THR A 81 0.26 7.90 -6.92
C THR A 81 -0.76 6.82 -6.53
N VAL A 82 -0.32 5.94 -5.63
CA VAL A 82 -1.13 4.92 -4.99
C VAL A 82 -1.19 5.22 -3.50
N ARG A 83 -2.41 5.26 -2.99
CA ARG A 83 -2.72 5.49 -1.59
C ARG A 83 -3.07 4.16 -0.91
N PRO A 84 -2.30 3.75 0.10
CA PRO A 84 -2.63 2.63 0.94
C PRO A 84 -3.54 3.05 2.10
N PHE A 85 -4.59 2.27 2.33
CA PHE A 85 -5.41 2.34 3.52
C PHE A 85 -5.21 1.05 4.31
N VAL A 86 -4.89 1.19 5.59
CA VAL A 86 -4.65 0.07 6.48
C VAL A 86 -5.06 0.47 7.90
N SER A 87 -5.82 -0.39 8.56
CA SER A 87 -6.21 -0.26 9.96
C SER A 87 -5.24 -1.00 10.88
N THR A 88 -5.16 -0.60 12.14
CA THR A 88 -4.51 -1.36 13.24
C THR A 88 -5.46 -1.54 14.42
N GLU A 89 -5.15 -2.40 15.39
CA GLU A 89 -5.90 -2.46 16.66
C GLU A 89 -5.71 -1.21 17.51
N ASP A 90 -4.47 -0.75 17.61
CA ASP A 90 -4.04 0.29 18.53
C ASP A 90 -3.08 1.25 17.80
N PRO A 91 -3.57 2.43 17.38
CA PRO A 91 -2.75 3.44 16.72
C PRO A 91 -1.58 3.97 17.57
N SER A 92 -1.56 3.75 18.89
CA SER A 92 -0.44 4.14 19.74
C SER A 92 0.75 3.19 19.66
N LYS A 93 0.52 1.95 19.22
CA LYS A 93 1.53 0.90 19.04
C LYS A 93 1.26 0.10 17.76
N PRO A 94 1.23 0.75 16.60
CA PRO A 94 0.80 0.09 15.37
C PRO A 94 1.85 -0.91 14.90
N THR A 95 1.41 -2.12 14.53
CA THR A 95 2.23 -2.99 13.68
C THR A 95 2.41 -2.30 12.32
N LEU A 96 3.59 -2.45 11.73
CA LEU A 96 3.91 -1.84 10.44
C LEU A 96 3.57 -2.77 9.29
N LEU A 97 3.00 -2.20 8.23
CA LEU A 97 2.78 -2.88 6.96
C LEU A 97 4.01 -2.72 6.08
N GLY A 98 4.63 -3.84 5.70
CA GLY A 98 5.64 -3.89 4.65
C GLY A 98 4.98 -3.91 3.27
N VAL A 99 5.51 -3.12 2.33
CA VAL A 99 5.08 -3.15 0.92
C VAL A 99 6.30 -3.34 0.04
N THR A 100 6.35 -4.43 -0.71
CA THR A 100 7.41 -4.68 -1.70
C THR A 100 6.84 -4.63 -3.11
N ILE A 101 7.44 -3.79 -3.96
CA ILE A 101 6.99 -3.51 -5.32
C ILE A 101 7.99 -4.11 -6.32
N PHE A 102 7.48 -5.04 -7.12
CA PHE A 102 8.13 -5.57 -8.31
C PHE A 102 7.52 -4.90 -9.53
N GLN A 103 8.29 -3.98 -10.12
CA GLN A 103 7.93 -3.36 -11.37
C GLN A 103 8.30 -4.29 -12.52
N ILE A 104 7.31 -4.66 -13.33
CA ILE A 104 7.55 -5.33 -14.62
C ILE A 104 7.56 -4.21 -15.67
N PRO A 105 8.71 -3.88 -16.27
CA PRO A 105 8.77 -2.84 -17.29
C PRO A 105 7.84 -3.22 -18.45
N ALA A 106 7.05 -2.26 -18.94
CA ALA A 106 6.48 -2.38 -20.27
C ALA A 106 7.64 -2.36 -21.27
N SER A 107 7.67 -3.34 -22.18
CA SER A 107 8.66 -3.42 -23.26
C SER A 107 8.37 -2.38 -24.33
#